data_AF-A0A1H9PQI9-F1
#
_entry.id   AF-A0A1H9PQI9-F1
#
_cell.length_a   1.000
_cell.length_b   1.000
_cell.length_c   1.000
_cell.angle_alpha   90.00
_cell.angle_beta   90.00
_cell.angle_gamma   90.00
#
_symmetry.space_group_name_H-M   'P 1'
#
loop_
_entity.id
_entity.type
_entity.pdbx_description
1 polymer ?
#
loop_
_entity_poly.entity_id
_entity_poly.type
_entity_poly.pdbx_seq_one_letter_code
_entity_poly.pdbx_strand_id
1 'polypeptide(L)'
;MGTFRLLHPDLVPQRRESVVHAASMLVRMGLDDTVLSASPVHRRLARVVLTSDVIEWKPGYAAGTPAHDERLGVVRVGGDRGGVLLSSILIAYLDVLENAARAGSSLTEDSWRTLLWAPTALFDHVLCRPRVGMTVVIPCPGAEHLPHERVLAGQRLYLALMQAVRFAVTGVVRALDDQALVEDCVTLATTCLRAAAVALEFASDGGLDGPPSPLIVETPEHRYLWRMISEVRAAVPRARFEQFAVALRRLNDVHTAGPLLVARG
;
A
#
# COMPACT_ATOMS: atom_id res chain seq x y z
N MET A 1 1.43 19.38 -5.44
CA MET A 1 0.98 17.98 -5.28
C MET A 1 -0.50 17.98 -4.93
N GLY A 2 -1.29 17.14 -5.62
CA GLY A 2 -2.75 17.07 -5.42
C GLY A 2 -3.16 16.26 -4.19
N THR A 3 -4.43 16.38 -3.82
CA THR A 3 -5.12 15.62 -2.77
C THR A 3 -4.94 14.10 -2.96
N PHE A 4 -4.54 13.37 -1.91
CA PHE A 4 -4.45 11.91 -1.94
C PHE A 4 -5.66 11.31 -1.22
N ARG A 5 -6.50 10.58 -1.95
CA ARG A 5 -7.75 10.03 -1.42
C ARG A 5 -7.50 8.63 -0.86
N LEU A 6 -7.91 8.40 0.39
CA LEU A 6 -7.94 7.07 1.01
C LEU A 6 -9.33 6.80 1.55
N LEU A 7 -9.71 5.54 1.68
CA LEU A 7 -10.97 5.22 2.34
C LEU A 7 -10.92 5.64 3.82
N HIS A 8 -12.07 6.03 4.35
CA HIS A 8 -12.26 5.96 5.79
C HIS A 8 -12.04 4.51 6.26
N PRO A 9 -11.32 4.24 7.37
CA PRO A 9 -10.97 2.88 7.79
C PRO A 9 -12.17 1.91 7.89
N ASP A 10 -13.33 2.42 8.31
CA ASP A 10 -14.56 1.62 8.44
C ASP A 10 -15.25 1.31 7.11
N LEU A 11 -14.82 1.95 6.03
CA LEU A 11 -15.31 1.73 4.68
C LEU A 11 -14.41 0.82 3.86
N VAL A 12 -13.28 0.35 4.41
CA VAL A 12 -12.45 -0.65 3.73
C VAL A 12 -13.31 -1.87 3.39
N PRO A 13 -13.33 -2.32 2.12
CA PRO A 13 -14.06 -3.51 1.72
C PRO A 13 -13.79 -4.70 2.63
N GLN A 14 -14.79 -5.54 2.84
CA GLN A 14 -14.68 -6.71 3.72
C GLN A 14 -14.79 -8.04 2.98
N ARG A 15 -15.07 -7.99 1.67
CA ARG A 15 -15.33 -9.14 0.80
C ARG A 15 -14.71 -8.88 -0.55
N ARG A 16 -14.07 -9.90 -1.11
CA ARG A 16 -13.45 -9.84 -2.44
C ARG A 16 -14.46 -9.40 -3.49
N GLU A 17 -15.67 -9.95 -3.45
CA GLU A 17 -16.74 -9.72 -4.43
C GLU A 17 -17.12 -8.24 -4.52
N SER A 18 -16.97 -7.49 -3.43
CA SER A 18 -17.27 -6.04 -3.40
C SER A 18 -16.23 -5.18 -4.13
N VAL A 19 -15.10 -5.76 -4.53
CA VAL A 19 -13.99 -5.08 -5.23
C VAL A 19 -13.88 -5.54 -6.69
N VAL A 20 -14.42 -6.71 -7.04
CA VAL A 20 -14.33 -7.32 -8.38
C VAL A 20 -14.80 -6.38 -9.48
N HIS A 21 -15.92 -5.69 -9.28
CA HIS A 21 -16.47 -4.79 -10.30
C HIS A 21 -15.50 -3.64 -10.61
N ALA A 22 -14.98 -2.98 -9.58
CA ALA A 22 -14.01 -1.90 -9.72
C ALA A 22 -12.70 -2.39 -10.36
N ALA A 23 -12.18 -3.55 -9.92
CA ALA A 23 -11.01 -4.16 -10.53
C ALA A 23 -11.22 -4.44 -12.02
N SER A 24 -12.35 -5.05 -12.39
CA SER A 24 -12.69 -5.35 -13.78
C SER A 24 -12.80 -4.08 -14.64
N MET A 25 -13.36 -3.01 -14.07
CA MET A 25 -13.43 -1.70 -14.74
C MET A 25 -12.04 -1.10 -14.96
N LEU A 26 -11.16 -1.12 -13.96
CA LEU A 26 -9.78 -0.63 -14.10
C LEU A 26 -9.00 -1.42 -15.16
N VAL A 27 -9.14 -2.75 -15.19
CA VAL A 27 -8.52 -3.61 -16.21
C VAL A 27 -9.00 -3.22 -17.60
N ARG A 28 -10.30 -3.06 -17.80
CA ARG A 28 -10.87 -2.62 -19.09
C ARG A 28 -10.35 -1.26 -19.53
N MET A 29 -9.98 -0.39 -18.60
CA MET A 29 -9.41 0.92 -18.87
C MET A 29 -7.88 0.89 -19.06
N GLY A 30 -7.23 -0.27 -18.91
CA GLY A 30 -5.77 -0.37 -18.91
C GLY A 30 -5.11 0.27 -17.69
N LEU A 31 -5.82 0.34 -16.57
CA LEU A 31 -5.40 0.97 -15.31
C LEU A 31 -5.26 -0.07 -14.19
N ASP A 32 -4.80 -1.28 -14.51
CA ASP A 32 -4.49 -2.32 -13.52
C ASP A 32 -3.00 -2.31 -13.12
N ASP A 33 -2.54 -3.35 -12.42
CA ASP A 33 -1.17 -3.47 -11.94
C ASP A 33 -0.11 -3.38 -13.05
N THR A 34 -0.45 -3.74 -14.29
CA THR A 34 0.47 -3.70 -15.44
C THR A 34 0.93 -2.27 -15.77
N VAL A 35 0.17 -1.25 -15.37
CA VAL A 35 0.52 0.15 -15.58
C VAL A 35 1.83 0.53 -14.89
N LEU A 36 2.20 -0.18 -13.82
CA LEU A 36 3.45 0.03 -13.09
C LEU A 36 4.68 -0.38 -13.90
N SER A 37 4.52 -1.23 -14.91
CA SER A 37 5.60 -1.62 -15.84
C SER A 37 5.53 -0.87 -17.17
N ALA A 38 4.53 -0.01 -17.38
CA ALA A 38 4.39 0.79 -18.58
C ALA A 38 5.47 1.89 -18.69
N SER A 39 5.57 2.53 -19.86
CA SER A 39 6.51 3.63 -20.06
C SER A 39 6.18 4.84 -19.17
N PRO A 40 7.15 5.72 -18.84
CA PRO A 40 6.91 6.87 -17.96
C PRO A 40 5.75 7.78 -18.39
N VAL A 41 5.54 7.93 -19.70
CA VAL A 41 4.42 8.72 -20.26
C VAL A 41 3.08 8.07 -19.92
N HIS A 42 2.95 6.75 -20.08
CA HIS A 42 1.73 6.02 -19.73
C HIS A 42 1.46 6.02 -18.23
N ARG A 43 2.51 5.88 -17.40
CA ARG A 43 2.41 6.00 -15.93
C ARG A 43 1.83 7.35 -15.51
N ARG A 44 2.33 8.45 -16.09
CA ARG A 44 1.82 9.81 -15.81
C ARG A 44 0.36 9.98 -16.25
N LEU A 45 0.01 9.50 -17.45
CA LEU A 45 -1.37 9.56 -17.92
C LEU A 45 -2.30 8.77 -17.01
N ALA A 46 -1.93 7.54 -16.65
CA ALA A 46 -2.70 6.71 -15.73
C ALA A 46 -2.89 7.37 -14.37
N ARG A 47 -1.84 8.00 -13.84
CA ARG A 47 -1.91 8.78 -12.60
C ARG A 47 -2.94 9.91 -12.69
N VAL A 48 -3.00 10.63 -13.80
CA VAL A 48 -3.99 11.70 -14.05
C VAL A 48 -5.40 11.13 -14.11
N VAL A 49 -5.59 10.03 -14.86
CA VAL A 49 -6.92 9.40 -15.00
C VAL A 49 -7.41 8.85 -13.66
N LEU A 50 -6.56 8.17 -12.88
CA LEU A 50 -6.90 7.62 -11.57
C LEU A 50 -7.23 8.70 -10.53
N THR A 51 -6.70 9.91 -10.68
CA THR A 51 -6.99 11.04 -9.77
C THR A 51 -8.22 11.86 -10.18
N SER A 52 -8.75 11.63 -11.38
CA SER A 52 -9.99 12.26 -11.86
C SER A 52 -11.24 11.67 -11.18
N ASP A 53 -12.43 12.08 -11.63
CA ASP A 53 -13.71 11.58 -11.14
C ASP A 53 -14.21 10.32 -11.86
N VAL A 54 -13.32 9.62 -12.58
CA VAL A 54 -13.59 8.28 -13.14
C VAL A 54 -14.00 7.29 -12.04
N ILE A 55 -13.54 7.50 -10.82
CA ILE A 55 -13.90 6.72 -9.65
C ILE A 55 -14.80 7.56 -8.78
N GLU A 56 -16.02 7.11 -8.52
CA GLU A 56 -16.96 7.84 -7.68
C GLU A 56 -16.44 7.89 -6.23
N TRP A 57 -16.28 9.08 -5.69
CA TRP A 57 -15.89 9.29 -4.29
C TRP A 57 -16.81 10.32 -3.63
N LYS A 58 -17.00 10.19 -2.31
CA LYS A 58 -17.83 11.11 -1.52
C LYS A 58 -17.02 11.76 -0.39
N PRO A 59 -17.00 13.11 -0.29
CA PRO A 59 -16.42 13.81 0.84
C PRO A 59 -17.30 13.64 2.09
N GLY A 60 -16.81 14.12 3.25
CA GLY A 60 -17.62 14.20 4.48
C GLY A 60 -17.27 13.17 5.56
N TYR A 61 -16.25 12.34 5.35
CA TYR A 61 -15.72 11.43 6.38
C TYR A 61 -14.55 12.05 7.16
N ALA A 62 -14.49 13.39 7.21
CA ALA A 62 -13.40 14.17 7.79
C ALA A 62 -13.58 14.48 9.30
N ALA A 63 -14.64 14.01 9.95
CA ALA A 63 -14.85 14.27 11.37
C ALA A 63 -13.75 13.58 12.20
N GLY A 64 -12.80 14.36 12.71
CA GLY A 64 -11.67 13.85 13.49
C GLY A 64 -10.50 13.32 12.67
N THR A 65 -10.20 13.92 11.50
CA THR A 65 -9.00 13.59 10.72
C THR A 65 -7.76 13.56 11.62
N PRO A 66 -7.06 12.42 11.72
CA PRO A 66 -5.81 12.35 12.45
C PRO A 66 -4.87 13.47 11.98
N ALA A 67 -4.14 14.13 12.90
CA ALA A 67 -3.18 15.19 12.56
C ALA A 67 -2.16 14.77 11.47
N HIS A 68 -1.95 13.46 11.32
CA HIS A 68 -1.11 12.88 10.30
C HIS A 68 -1.70 12.88 8.88
N ASP A 69 -3.04 12.80 8.73
CA ASP A 69 -3.68 12.83 7.42
C ASP A 69 -3.48 14.21 6.76
N GLU A 70 -3.62 15.30 7.53
CA GLU A 70 -3.38 16.67 7.06
C GLU A 70 -1.93 16.86 6.59
N ARG A 71 -0.96 16.43 7.40
CA ARG A 71 0.47 16.49 7.06
C ARG A 71 0.81 15.73 5.77
N LEU A 72 0.09 14.66 5.47
CA LEU A 72 0.27 13.88 4.24
C LEU A 72 -0.66 14.29 3.10
N GLY A 73 -1.49 15.33 3.26
CA GLY A 73 -2.51 15.69 2.28
C GLY A 73 -3.46 14.54 1.93
N VAL A 74 -3.72 13.67 2.91
CA VAL A 74 -4.67 12.55 2.85
C VAL A 74 -6.07 13.10 3.11
N VAL A 75 -7.01 12.75 2.25
CA VAL A 75 -8.44 13.01 2.45
C VAL A 75 -9.17 11.68 2.54
N ARG A 76 -9.83 11.45 3.67
CA ARG A 76 -10.65 10.27 3.90
C ARG A 76 -11.99 10.41 3.19
N VAL A 77 -12.28 9.48 2.28
CA VAL A 77 -13.46 9.50 1.43
C VAL A 77 -14.27 8.21 1.56
N GLY A 78 -15.53 8.27 1.13
CA GLY A 78 -16.35 7.11 0.80
C GLY A 78 -16.61 7.05 -0.70
N GLY A 79 -17.73 6.44 -1.12
CA GLY A 79 -18.10 6.26 -2.52
C GLY A 79 -17.87 4.82 -2.99
N ASP A 80 -17.36 4.65 -4.22
CA ASP A 80 -16.95 3.35 -4.75
C ASP A 80 -15.73 2.84 -3.96
N ARG A 81 -16.02 2.00 -2.97
CA ARG A 81 -15.00 1.48 -2.04
C ARG A 81 -13.94 0.65 -2.77
N GLY A 82 -14.35 -0.15 -3.76
CA GLY A 82 -13.41 -0.95 -4.54
C GLY A 82 -12.51 -0.05 -5.40
N GLY A 83 -13.11 0.93 -6.08
CA GLY A 83 -12.40 1.88 -6.92
C GLY A 83 -11.41 2.73 -6.13
N VAL A 84 -11.83 3.32 -5.01
CA VAL A 84 -10.94 4.14 -4.16
C VAL A 84 -9.79 3.31 -3.57
N LEU A 85 -10.06 2.09 -3.10
CA LEU A 85 -9.01 1.21 -2.58
C LEU A 85 -7.94 0.92 -3.65
N LEU A 86 -8.35 0.45 -4.83
CA LEU A 86 -7.42 0.04 -5.87
C LEU A 86 -6.67 1.24 -6.47
N SER A 87 -7.38 2.34 -6.75
CA SER A 87 -6.75 3.53 -7.34
C SER A 87 -5.80 4.23 -6.40
N SER A 88 -6.11 4.35 -5.10
CA SER A 88 -5.21 4.97 -4.13
C SER A 88 -3.89 4.20 -4.02
N ILE A 89 -3.94 2.86 -4.05
CA ILE A 89 -2.75 2.01 -4.12
C ILE A 89 -1.96 2.29 -5.40
N LEU A 90 -2.59 2.22 -6.57
CA LEU A 90 -1.91 2.45 -7.84
C LEU A 90 -1.30 3.87 -7.94
N ILE A 91 -2.02 4.91 -7.51
CA ILE A 91 -1.52 6.28 -7.46
C ILE A 91 -0.28 6.38 -6.57
N ALA A 92 -0.32 5.77 -5.38
CA ALA A 92 0.82 5.81 -4.46
C ALA A 92 2.05 5.09 -5.02
N TYR A 93 1.85 3.96 -5.71
CA TYR A 93 2.93 3.29 -6.43
C TYR A 93 3.51 4.14 -7.56
N LEU A 94 2.65 4.80 -8.33
CA LEU A 94 3.07 5.72 -9.40
C LEU A 94 3.87 6.90 -8.85
N ASP A 95 3.47 7.46 -7.69
CA ASP A 95 4.19 8.53 -7.00
C ASP A 95 5.59 8.06 -6.55
N VAL A 96 5.72 6.85 -6.00
CA VAL A 96 7.02 6.27 -5.60
C VAL A 96 7.91 6.01 -6.82
N LEU A 97 7.36 5.45 -7.90
CA LEU A 97 8.10 5.20 -9.13
C LEU A 97 8.58 6.49 -9.80
N GLU A 98 7.74 7.53 -9.81
CA GLU A 98 8.13 8.84 -10.35
C GLU A 98 9.22 9.50 -9.50
N ASN A 99 9.10 9.47 -8.17
CA ASN A 99 10.13 10.00 -7.29
C ASN A 99 11.46 9.26 -7.47
N ALA A 100 11.44 7.92 -7.47
CA ALA A 100 12.63 7.10 -7.65
C ALA A 100 13.30 7.29 -9.01
N ALA A 101 12.52 7.48 -10.08
CA ALA A 101 13.07 7.77 -11.41
C ALA A 101 13.77 9.14 -11.49
N ARG A 102 13.35 10.11 -10.67
CA ARG A 102 13.94 11.46 -10.62
C ARG A 102 15.12 11.58 -9.66
N ALA A 103 15.01 10.96 -8.50
CA ALA A 103 15.95 11.11 -7.38
C ALA A 103 16.86 9.89 -7.15
N GLY A 104 16.68 8.80 -7.89
CA GLY A 104 17.31 7.52 -7.59
C GLY A 104 16.70 6.87 -6.34
N SER A 105 17.31 5.81 -5.82
CA SER A 105 16.89 5.15 -4.57
C SER A 105 18.00 4.22 -4.08
N SER A 106 18.22 4.13 -2.77
CA SER A 106 19.15 3.17 -2.16
C SER A 106 18.52 1.78 -1.94
N LEU A 107 17.21 1.62 -2.16
CA LEU A 107 16.56 0.32 -2.10
C LEU A 107 17.25 -0.72 -3.00
N THR A 108 17.47 -1.91 -2.44
CA THR A 108 18.00 -3.06 -3.18
C THR A 108 17.01 -3.57 -4.23
N GLU A 109 17.49 -4.31 -5.22
CA GLU A 109 16.64 -4.97 -6.22
C GLU A 109 15.57 -5.87 -5.56
N ASP A 110 15.94 -6.62 -4.53
CA ASP A 110 14.99 -7.48 -3.80
C ASP A 110 13.89 -6.67 -3.09
N SER A 111 14.23 -5.48 -2.60
CA SER A 111 13.27 -4.56 -1.99
C SER A 111 12.32 -4.00 -3.05
N TRP A 112 12.83 -3.60 -4.22
CA TRP A 112 12.00 -3.19 -5.36
C TRP A 112 11.06 -4.31 -5.82
N ARG A 113 11.55 -5.55 -5.93
CA ARG A 113 10.74 -6.71 -6.29
C ARG A 113 9.65 -6.96 -5.25
N THR A 114 10.00 -6.88 -3.96
CA THR A 114 9.04 -7.03 -2.85
C THR A 114 7.95 -5.96 -2.91
N LEU A 115 8.35 -4.70 -3.14
CA LEU A 115 7.44 -3.57 -3.22
C LEU A 115 6.48 -3.73 -4.40
N LEU A 116 7.01 -3.98 -5.60
CA LEU A 116 6.21 -4.01 -6.83
C LEU A 116 5.36 -5.27 -6.98
N TRP A 117 5.60 -6.34 -6.21
CA TRP A 117 4.78 -7.55 -6.27
C TRP A 117 3.37 -7.37 -5.66
N ALA A 118 3.18 -6.45 -4.71
CA ALA A 118 1.91 -6.35 -3.98
C ALA A 118 0.70 -5.93 -4.83
N PRO A 119 0.81 -5.01 -5.81
CA PRO A 119 -0.29 -4.69 -6.72
C PRO A 119 -0.73 -5.88 -7.55
N THR A 120 0.20 -6.64 -8.14
CA THR A 120 -0.12 -7.87 -8.87
C THR A 120 -0.79 -8.89 -7.96
N ALA A 121 -0.25 -9.12 -6.76
CA ALA A 121 -0.88 -10.03 -5.79
C ALA A 121 -2.31 -9.59 -5.41
N LEU A 122 -2.56 -8.28 -5.32
CA LEU A 122 -3.89 -7.74 -5.02
C LEU A 122 -4.86 -7.93 -6.19
N PHE A 123 -4.46 -7.61 -7.42
CA PHE A 123 -5.30 -7.81 -8.60
C PHE A 123 -5.53 -9.29 -8.88
N ASP A 124 -4.53 -10.15 -8.71
CA ASP A 124 -4.66 -11.60 -8.84
C ASP A 124 -5.64 -12.17 -7.82
N HIS A 125 -5.54 -11.73 -6.56
CA HIS A 125 -6.48 -12.11 -5.51
C HIS A 125 -7.91 -11.67 -5.85
N VAL A 126 -8.10 -10.40 -6.24
CA VAL A 126 -9.44 -9.83 -6.49
C VAL A 126 -10.09 -10.45 -7.73
N LEU A 127 -9.32 -10.67 -8.80
CA LEU A 127 -9.83 -11.14 -10.09
C LEU A 127 -9.66 -12.65 -10.28
N CYS A 128 -9.18 -13.37 -9.26
CA CYS A 128 -8.86 -14.80 -9.32
C CYS A 128 -7.94 -15.14 -10.51
N ARG A 129 -6.96 -14.29 -10.82
CA ARG A 129 -6.00 -14.55 -11.89
C ARG A 129 -4.95 -15.58 -11.42
N PRO A 130 -4.38 -16.37 -12.34
CA PRO A 130 -3.19 -17.15 -12.03
C PRO A 130 -2.07 -16.22 -11.55
N ARG A 131 -1.33 -16.63 -10.52
CA ARG A 131 -0.16 -15.88 -10.03
C ARG A 131 0.97 -15.99 -11.05
N VAL A 132 1.03 -15.06 -12.00
CA VAL A 132 2.09 -14.99 -13.00
C VAL A 132 3.18 -14.06 -12.49
N GLY A 133 4.44 -14.49 -12.57
CA GLY A 133 5.57 -13.67 -12.14
C GLY A 133 5.57 -12.31 -12.85
N MET A 134 5.91 -11.25 -12.12
CA MET A 134 5.88 -9.87 -12.62
C MET A 134 7.29 -9.45 -13.03
N THR A 135 7.40 -8.81 -14.18
CA THR A 135 8.64 -8.17 -14.61
C THR A 135 8.85 -6.88 -13.82
N VAL A 136 9.90 -6.85 -13.00
CA VAL A 136 10.28 -5.70 -12.19
C VAL A 136 11.07 -4.72 -13.05
N VAL A 137 10.54 -3.53 -13.29
CA VAL A 137 11.30 -2.43 -13.90
C VAL A 137 11.80 -1.52 -12.79
N ILE A 138 13.06 -1.69 -12.40
CA ILE A 138 13.71 -0.85 -11.39
C ILE A 138 13.93 0.55 -12.00
N PRO A 139 13.49 1.64 -11.33
CA PRO A 139 13.73 2.99 -11.80
C PRO A 139 15.22 3.25 -12.02
N CYS A 140 15.58 3.86 -13.15
CA CYS A 140 16.95 4.29 -13.40
C CYS A 140 17.37 5.34 -12.37
N PRO A 141 18.65 5.39 -11.95
CA PRO A 141 19.12 6.38 -11.00
C PRO A 141 19.00 7.78 -11.61
N GLY A 142 18.17 8.62 -10.97
CA GLY A 142 18.14 10.05 -11.18
C GLY A 142 19.02 10.78 -10.16
N ALA A 143 19.21 12.09 -10.34
CA ALA A 143 20.10 12.91 -9.52
C ALA A 143 19.39 14.05 -8.77
N GLU A 144 18.07 14.16 -8.88
CA GLU A 144 17.31 15.22 -8.20
C GLU A 144 17.27 15.00 -6.69
N HIS A 145 17.45 16.07 -5.89
CA HIS A 145 17.32 16.00 -4.44
C HIS A 145 15.87 16.32 -4.02
N LEU A 146 15.07 15.28 -3.75
CA LEU A 146 13.63 15.37 -3.46
C LEU A 146 13.24 14.67 -2.14
N PRO A 147 13.87 14.98 -0.99
CA PRO A 147 13.65 14.24 0.26
C PRO A 147 12.21 14.35 0.78
N HIS A 148 11.59 15.52 0.65
CA HIS A 148 10.22 15.73 1.13
C HIS A 148 9.19 14.97 0.28
N GLU A 149 9.33 14.98 -1.04
CA GLU A 149 8.46 14.22 -1.95
C GLU A 149 8.60 12.71 -1.70
N ARG A 150 9.80 12.24 -1.40
CA ARG A 150 10.07 10.84 -1.08
C ARG A 150 9.41 10.39 0.21
N VAL A 151 9.59 11.15 1.30
CA VAL A 151 8.92 10.88 2.59
C VAL A 151 7.41 10.80 2.38
N LEU A 152 6.85 11.77 1.64
CA LEU A 152 5.42 11.83 1.37
C LEU A 152 4.93 10.64 0.53
N ALA A 153 5.62 10.32 -0.57
CA ALA A 153 5.26 9.21 -1.45
C ALA A 153 5.32 7.86 -0.72
N GLY A 154 6.41 7.61 0.02
CA GLY A 154 6.56 6.38 0.79
C GLY A 154 5.54 6.24 1.91
N GLN A 155 5.25 7.31 2.67
CA GLN A 155 4.22 7.25 3.72
C GLN A 155 2.80 7.10 3.17
N ARG A 156 2.46 7.75 2.05
CA ARG A 156 1.16 7.55 1.38
C ARG A 156 1.01 6.13 0.87
N LEU A 157 2.08 5.55 0.31
CA LEU A 157 2.08 4.15 -0.12
C LEU A 157 1.92 3.20 1.07
N TYR A 158 2.62 3.44 2.17
CA TYR A 158 2.43 2.69 3.42
C TYR A 158 0.96 2.72 3.86
N LEU A 159 0.31 3.90 3.91
CA LEU A 159 -1.09 4.01 4.31
C LEU A 159 -2.03 3.24 3.37
N ALA A 160 -1.83 3.34 2.06
CA ALA A 160 -2.64 2.60 1.08
C ALA A 160 -2.47 1.08 1.22
N LEU A 161 -1.24 0.61 1.42
CA LEU A 161 -0.94 -0.80 1.66
C LEU A 161 -1.55 -1.30 2.98
N MET A 162 -1.60 -0.48 4.02
CA MET A 162 -2.28 -0.85 5.27
C MET A 162 -3.80 -1.04 5.08
N GLN A 163 -4.44 -0.33 4.15
CA GLN A 163 -5.83 -0.62 3.77
C GLN A 163 -5.97 -1.96 3.06
N ALA A 164 -5.02 -2.31 2.19
CA ALA A 164 -4.96 -3.63 1.56
C ALA A 164 -4.74 -4.75 2.60
N VAL A 165 -3.87 -4.54 3.59
CA VAL A 165 -3.68 -5.47 4.72
C VAL A 165 -4.98 -5.66 5.50
N ARG A 166 -5.68 -4.56 5.85
CA ARG A 166 -6.98 -4.63 6.53
C ARG A 166 -8.01 -5.41 5.72
N PHE A 167 -8.11 -5.14 4.42
CA PHE A 167 -8.98 -5.88 3.49
C PHE A 167 -8.66 -7.38 3.52
N ALA A 168 -7.39 -7.76 3.36
CA ALA A 168 -6.96 -9.15 3.32
C ALA A 168 -7.15 -9.89 4.67
N VAL A 169 -6.81 -9.25 5.78
CA VAL A 169 -7.01 -9.82 7.14
C VAL A 169 -8.49 -10.02 7.44
N THR A 170 -9.35 -9.10 7.00
CA THR A 170 -10.80 -9.28 7.11
C THR A 170 -11.27 -10.48 6.28
N GLY A 171 -10.67 -10.72 5.11
CA GLY A 171 -10.89 -11.93 4.31
C GLY A 171 -10.55 -13.21 5.07
N VAL A 172 -9.36 -13.27 5.71
CA VAL A 172 -8.93 -14.42 6.53
C VAL A 172 -9.97 -14.78 7.59
N VAL A 173 -10.42 -13.79 8.36
CA VAL A 173 -11.33 -14.00 9.50
C VAL A 173 -12.74 -14.40 9.06
N ARG A 174 -13.14 -14.06 7.83
CA ARG A 174 -14.47 -14.39 7.30
C ARG A 174 -14.52 -15.69 6.51
N ALA A 175 -13.38 -16.21 6.07
CA ALA A 175 -13.27 -17.41 5.25
C ALA A 175 -13.18 -18.71 6.09
N LEU A 176 -13.84 -18.76 7.26
CA LEU A 176 -13.65 -19.80 8.28
C LEU A 176 -13.80 -21.24 7.76
N ASP A 177 -14.59 -21.46 6.70
CA ASP A 177 -14.83 -22.77 6.10
C ASP A 177 -14.16 -22.97 4.73
N ASP A 178 -13.40 -21.98 4.23
CA ASP A 178 -12.71 -22.04 2.93
C ASP A 178 -11.20 -21.87 3.13
N GLN A 179 -10.53 -23.01 3.32
CA GLN A 179 -9.10 -23.07 3.56
C GLN A 179 -8.27 -22.45 2.42
N ALA A 180 -8.71 -22.61 1.16
CA ALA A 180 -8.00 -22.04 0.02
C ALA A 180 -8.08 -20.51 0.03
N LEU A 181 -9.26 -19.96 0.35
CA LEU A 181 -9.45 -18.52 0.50
C LEU A 181 -8.70 -17.95 1.71
N VAL A 182 -8.65 -18.67 2.84
CA VAL A 182 -7.83 -18.28 4.00
C VAL A 182 -6.36 -18.16 3.62
N GLU A 183 -5.83 -19.17 2.92
CA GLU A 183 -4.43 -19.18 2.48
C GLU A 183 -4.12 -18.07 1.48
N ASP A 184 -5.03 -17.80 0.57
CA ASP A 184 -4.91 -16.71 -0.39
C ASP A 184 -4.93 -15.34 0.31
N CYS A 185 -5.89 -15.11 1.22
CA CYS A 185 -6.01 -13.87 1.99
C CYS A 185 -4.79 -13.62 2.88
N VAL A 186 -4.26 -14.62 3.59
CA VAL A 186 -3.08 -14.43 4.43
C VAL A 186 -1.81 -14.22 3.61
N THR A 187 -1.72 -14.82 2.42
CA THR A 187 -0.63 -14.59 1.47
C THR A 187 -0.64 -13.15 0.97
N LEU A 188 -1.82 -12.63 0.61
CA LEU A 188 -1.99 -11.23 0.24
C LEU A 188 -1.62 -10.30 1.40
N ALA A 189 -2.16 -10.54 2.60
CA ALA A 189 -1.85 -9.73 3.78
C ALA A 189 -0.34 -9.70 4.08
N THR A 190 0.33 -10.84 4.00
CA THR A 190 1.78 -10.95 4.20
C THR A 190 2.55 -10.19 3.14
N THR A 191 2.11 -10.25 1.88
CA THR A 191 2.73 -9.54 0.77
C THR A 191 2.61 -8.03 0.94
N CYS A 192 1.41 -7.54 1.27
CA CYS A 192 1.18 -6.12 1.52
C CYS A 192 1.93 -5.62 2.75
N LEU A 193 2.07 -6.42 3.82
CA LEU A 193 2.88 -6.05 4.99
C LEU A 193 4.37 -5.89 4.64
N ARG A 194 4.92 -6.80 3.83
CA ARG A 194 6.32 -6.71 3.38
C ARG A 194 6.52 -5.47 2.51
N ALA A 195 5.63 -5.22 1.56
CA ALA A 195 5.66 -4.01 0.74
C ALA A 195 5.50 -2.74 1.58
N ALA A 196 4.66 -2.75 2.61
CA ALA A 196 4.46 -1.62 3.52
C ALA A 196 5.74 -1.29 4.31
N ALA A 197 6.50 -2.31 4.73
CA ALA A 197 7.80 -2.12 5.37
C ALA A 197 8.80 -1.48 4.39
N VAL A 198 8.87 -1.97 3.15
CA VAL A 198 9.73 -1.38 2.11
C VAL A 198 9.31 0.05 1.75
N ALA A 199 8.01 0.37 1.78
CA ALA A 199 7.53 1.74 1.55
C ALA A 199 8.00 2.71 2.64
N LEU A 200 8.12 2.25 3.90
CA LEU A 200 8.71 3.05 4.98
C LEU A 200 10.24 3.15 4.87
N GLU A 201 10.91 2.08 4.43
CA GLU A 201 12.34 2.12 4.08
C GLU A 201 12.57 3.16 2.97
N PHE A 202 11.73 3.18 1.92
CA PHE A 202 11.76 4.19 0.86
C PHE A 202 11.53 5.60 1.38
N ALA A 203 10.57 5.79 2.29
CA ALA A 203 10.29 7.10 2.89
C ALA A 203 11.49 7.64 3.69
N SER A 204 12.38 6.76 4.15
CA SER A 204 13.56 7.07 4.95
C SER A 204 14.86 7.08 4.12
N ASP A 205 14.77 6.79 2.82
CA ASP A 205 15.89 6.78 1.88
C ASP A 205 16.31 8.23 1.53
N GLY A 206 17.60 8.51 1.39
CA GLY A 206 18.12 9.86 1.20
C GLY A 206 18.28 10.64 2.51
N GLY A 207 19.54 10.89 2.88
CA GLY A 207 19.92 11.56 4.13
C GLY A 207 19.12 12.82 4.43
N LEU A 208 18.64 12.90 5.67
CA LEU A 208 17.86 14.01 6.20
C LEU A 208 18.78 15.21 6.47
N ASP A 209 19.02 16.05 5.47
CA ASP A 209 19.38 17.44 5.74
C ASP A 209 18.12 18.18 6.22
N GLY A 210 17.71 17.92 7.47
CA GLY A 210 16.53 18.51 8.09
C GLY A 210 16.02 17.73 9.31
N PRO A 211 15.19 18.37 10.18
CA PRO A 211 14.60 17.68 11.31
C PRO A 211 13.76 16.49 10.83
N PRO A 212 13.84 15.32 11.50
CA PRO A 212 13.16 14.11 11.07
C PRO A 212 11.65 14.37 11.03
N SER A 213 11.03 14.21 9.86
CA SER A 213 9.58 14.13 9.80
C SER A 213 9.17 12.84 10.52
N PRO A 214 8.36 12.91 11.59
CA PRO A 214 7.98 11.71 12.32
C PRO A 214 7.27 10.75 11.37
N LEU A 215 7.81 9.55 11.17
CA LEU A 215 7.08 8.48 10.50
C LEU A 215 5.74 8.28 11.25
N ILE A 216 4.64 8.08 10.51
CA ILE A 216 3.36 7.83 11.17
C ILE A 216 3.45 6.48 11.87
N VAL A 217 3.26 6.53 13.19
CA VAL A 217 3.53 5.40 14.09
C VAL A 217 2.36 4.45 14.20
N GLU A 218 1.16 4.99 14.36
CA GLU A 218 0.01 4.18 14.72
C GLU A 218 -1.22 4.63 13.92
N THR A 219 -1.60 3.81 12.94
CA THR A 219 -2.77 4.03 12.10
C THR A 219 -3.98 3.27 12.65
N PRO A 220 -5.21 3.67 12.31
CA PRO A 220 -6.41 2.87 12.60
C PRO A 220 -6.31 1.44 12.04
N GLU A 221 -5.68 1.26 10.89
CA GLU A 221 -5.42 -0.04 10.26
C GLU A 221 -4.40 -0.86 11.04
N HIS A 222 -3.34 -0.25 11.58
CA HIS A 222 -2.36 -0.93 12.44
C HIS A 222 -2.99 -1.38 13.77
N ARG A 223 -3.80 -0.53 14.42
CA ARG A 223 -4.58 -0.92 15.60
C ARG A 223 -5.59 -2.02 15.32
N TYR A 224 -6.21 -2.00 14.14
CA TYR A 224 -7.09 -3.08 13.70
C TYR A 224 -6.31 -4.40 13.57
N LEU A 225 -5.14 -4.37 12.94
CA LEU A 225 -4.29 -5.55 12.74
C LEU A 225 -3.92 -6.23 14.06
N TRP A 226 -3.52 -5.43 15.07
CA TRP A 226 -3.19 -5.95 16.39
C TRP A 226 -4.39 -6.57 17.11
N ARG A 227 -5.58 -5.98 16.96
CA ARG A 227 -6.80 -6.57 17.51
C ARG A 227 -7.13 -7.92 16.89
N MET A 228 -6.93 -8.06 15.57
CA MET A 228 -7.29 -9.27 14.82
C MET A 228 -6.23 -10.38 14.85
N ILE A 229 -5.09 -10.18 15.51
CA ILE A 229 -3.95 -11.10 15.41
C ILE A 229 -4.27 -12.49 15.97
N SER A 230 -5.14 -12.57 16.98
CA SER A 230 -5.53 -13.81 17.62
C SER A 230 -6.43 -14.65 16.71
N GLU A 231 -7.34 -14.00 16.00
CA GLU A 231 -8.26 -14.58 15.04
C GLU A 231 -7.50 -15.06 13.80
N VAL A 232 -6.56 -14.27 13.29
CA VAL A 232 -5.68 -14.68 12.19
C VAL A 232 -4.86 -15.90 12.59
N ARG A 233 -4.33 -15.94 13.81
CA ARG A 233 -3.57 -17.10 14.31
C ARG A 233 -4.43 -18.37 14.40
N ALA A 234 -5.70 -18.24 14.78
CA ALA A 234 -6.61 -19.37 14.89
C ALA A 234 -7.05 -19.91 13.52
N ALA A 235 -7.23 -19.03 12.53
CA ALA A 235 -7.72 -19.39 11.21
C ALA A 235 -6.65 -19.97 10.27
N VAL A 236 -5.38 -19.61 10.47
CA VAL A 236 -4.31 -19.83 9.48
C VAL A 236 -3.39 -21.00 9.88
N PRO A 237 -2.92 -21.84 8.93
CA PRO A 237 -1.88 -22.82 9.19
C PRO A 237 -0.64 -22.21 9.84
N ARG A 238 -0.07 -22.88 10.84
CA ARG A 238 1.05 -22.35 11.64
C ARG A 238 2.19 -21.76 10.80
N ALA A 239 2.63 -22.47 9.76
CA ALA A 239 3.72 -22.01 8.89
C ALA A 239 3.39 -20.68 8.16
N ARG A 240 2.13 -20.49 7.76
CA ARG A 240 1.66 -19.25 7.13
C ARG A 240 1.54 -18.11 8.15
N PHE A 241 1.05 -18.42 9.35
CA PHE A 241 1.01 -17.44 10.44
C PHE A 241 2.42 -16.97 10.83
N GLU A 242 3.41 -17.86 10.86
CA GLU A 242 4.80 -17.50 11.14
C GLU A 242 5.37 -16.53 10.09
N GLN A 243 5.08 -16.74 8.80
CA GLN A 243 5.46 -15.81 7.71
C GLN A 243 4.80 -14.44 7.87
N PHE A 244 3.50 -14.42 8.18
CA PHE A 244 2.74 -13.20 8.47
C PHE A 244 3.31 -12.45 9.68
N ALA A 245 3.59 -13.16 10.78
CA ALA A 245 4.13 -12.59 12.01
C ALA A 245 5.54 -12.02 11.81
N VAL A 246 6.39 -12.66 10.99
CA VAL A 246 7.69 -12.10 10.60
C VAL A 246 7.52 -10.80 9.82
N ALA A 247 6.59 -10.75 8.86
CA ALA A 247 6.32 -9.53 8.10
C ALA A 247 5.81 -8.39 8.99
N LEU A 248 4.91 -8.70 9.92
CA LEU A 248 4.40 -7.73 10.90
C LEU A 248 5.50 -7.23 11.84
N ARG A 249 6.37 -8.11 12.35
CA ARG A 249 7.52 -7.71 13.17
C ARG A 249 8.45 -6.78 12.41
N ARG A 250 8.83 -7.14 11.18
CA ARG A 250 9.68 -6.28 10.34
C ARG A 250 9.07 -4.90 10.12
N LEU A 251 7.76 -4.81 9.90
CA LEU A 251 7.07 -3.53 9.79
C LEU A 251 7.23 -2.69 11.08
N ASN A 252 7.08 -3.32 12.25
CA ASN A 252 7.28 -2.66 13.54
C ASN A 252 8.76 -2.31 13.79
N ASP A 253 9.70 -3.11 13.32
CA ASP A 253 11.14 -2.84 13.47
C ASP A 253 11.54 -1.59 12.66
N VAL A 254 11.12 -1.50 11.38
CA VAL A 254 11.31 -0.30 10.55
C VAL A 254 10.63 0.91 11.21
N HIS A 255 9.47 0.68 11.81
CA HIS A 255 8.72 1.71 12.52
C HIS A 255 9.46 2.24 13.77
N THR A 256 10.03 1.35 14.60
CA THR A 256 10.74 1.69 15.85
C THR A 256 12.20 2.11 15.65
N ALA A 257 12.83 1.71 14.55
CA ALA A 257 14.19 2.11 14.20
C ALA A 257 14.27 3.54 13.64
N GLY A 258 13.19 4.03 13.01
CA GLY A 258 13.11 5.38 12.45
C GLY A 258 13.46 6.51 13.44
N PRO A 259 12.99 6.48 14.71
CA PRO A 259 13.41 7.43 15.74
C PRO A 259 14.81 7.19 16.32
N LEU A 260 15.29 5.93 16.38
CA LEU A 260 16.54 5.55 17.06
C LEU A 260 17.79 5.72 16.20
N LEU A 261 17.65 5.70 14.87
CA LEU A 261 18.74 6.01 13.93
C LEU A 261 19.11 7.50 13.90
N VAL A 262 18.31 8.36 14.54
CA VAL A 262 18.52 9.82 14.60
C VAL A 262 19.24 10.26 15.88
N ALA A 263 19.30 9.42 16.92
CA ALA A 263 19.99 9.72 18.17
C ALA A 263 21.49 9.36 18.17
N ARG A 264 22.04 8.93 17.02
CA ARG A 264 23.45 8.52 16.86
C ARG A 264 24.20 9.24 15.74
N GLY A 265 23.67 10.36 15.24
CA GLY A 265 24.35 11.28 14.32
C GLY A 265 24.91 12.47 15.07
#